data_AF-A0A7C4UF58-F1
#
_entry.id   AF-A0A7C4UF58-F1
#
_cell.length_a   1.000
_cell.length_b   1.000
_cell.length_c   1.000
_cell.angle_alpha   90.00
_cell.angle_beta   90.00
_cell.angle_gamma   90.00
#
_symmetry.space_group_name_H-M   'P 1'
#
loop_
_entity.id
_entity.type
_entity.pdbx_description
1 polymer ?
#
loop_
_entity_poly.entity_id
_entity_poly.type
_entity_poly.pdbx_seq_one_letter_code
_entity_poly.pdbx_strand_id
1 'polypeptide(L)'
;MGKMSFLLPPHLPADLVAELRQSCLAGGLDNSPVPTHVRLDANRLELSRAIDESGYWLTPWDIGECGRLMLSSTTLIERPEPYHAAIELARGELNILRNALSEWQGTVPRFSDTVSQEVQQLSRTFAQALIDPGSPESEALAIQVLRQTIQLIDRIVPQFAEQALQRRKLSQPRFGAG
;
A
#
# COMPACT_ATOMS: atom_id res chain seq x y z
N MET A 1 1.87 -21.86 12.91
CA MET A 1 2.67 -21.58 11.69
C MET A 1 1.84 -20.63 10.88
N GLY A 2 2.23 -19.35 10.83
CA GLY A 2 1.38 -18.31 10.26
C GLY A 2 1.07 -18.56 8.78
N LYS A 3 -0.20 -18.69 8.39
CA LYS A 3 -0.63 -18.83 6.98
C LYS A 3 -1.58 -17.70 6.58
N MET A 4 -1.35 -17.13 5.40
CA MET A 4 -2.27 -16.20 4.74
C MET A 4 -2.48 -16.63 3.30
N SER A 5 -3.68 -16.43 2.78
CA SER A 5 -3.97 -16.70 1.37
C SER A 5 -4.74 -15.56 0.73
N PHE A 6 -4.51 -15.37 -0.57
CA PHE A 6 -5.06 -14.26 -1.36
C PHE A 6 -5.63 -14.80 -2.66
N LEU A 7 -6.82 -14.33 -3.03
CA LEU A 7 -7.39 -14.46 -4.36
C LEU A 7 -6.78 -13.37 -5.24
N LEU A 8 -6.16 -13.80 -6.33
CA LEU A 8 -5.58 -12.96 -7.36
C LEU A 8 -6.65 -12.61 -8.41
N PRO A 9 -6.60 -11.39 -8.97
CA PRO A 9 -7.35 -11.03 -10.16
C PRO A 9 -7.27 -12.08 -11.28
N PRO A 10 -8.34 -12.27 -12.06
CA PRO A 10 -8.23 -13.07 -13.27
C PRO A 10 -7.29 -12.37 -14.27
N HIS A 11 -6.62 -13.17 -15.10
CA HIS A 11 -5.80 -12.68 -16.23
C HIS A 11 -4.58 -11.81 -15.87
N LEU A 12 -3.93 -12.04 -14.73
CA LEU A 12 -2.64 -11.41 -14.45
C LEU A 12 -1.58 -11.77 -15.53
N PRO A 13 -0.76 -10.80 -15.98
CA PRO A 13 0.36 -11.07 -16.88
C PRO A 13 1.30 -12.16 -16.35
N ALA A 14 1.78 -13.05 -17.24
CA ALA A 14 2.57 -14.21 -16.84
C ALA A 14 3.90 -13.84 -16.14
N ASP A 15 4.51 -12.73 -16.54
CA ASP A 15 5.71 -12.17 -15.93
C ASP A 15 5.42 -11.64 -14.52
N LEU A 16 4.30 -10.94 -14.30
CA LEU A 16 3.87 -10.55 -12.97
C LEU A 16 3.62 -11.77 -12.08
N VAL A 17 2.95 -12.81 -12.60
CA VAL A 17 2.73 -14.07 -11.86
C VAL A 17 4.06 -14.72 -11.46
N ALA A 18 5.07 -14.66 -12.33
CA ALA A 18 6.40 -15.17 -12.00
C ALA A 18 7.04 -14.40 -10.83
N GLU A 19 6.87 -13.09 -10.80
CA GLU A 19 7.40 -12.21 -9.76
C GLU A 19 6.64 -12.27 -8.43
N LEU A 20 5.35 -12.65 -8.42
CA LEU A 20 4.61 -12.87 -7.17
C LEU A 20 5.30 -13.88 -6.23
N ARG A 21 6.18 -14.75 -6.76
CA ARG A 21 7.05 -15.64 -5.96
C ARG A 21 8.04 -14.91 -5.05
N GLN A 22 8.31 -13.63 -5.31
CA GLN A 22 9.15 -12.76 -4.49
C GLN A 22 8.35 -12.10 -3.35
N SER A 23 7.06 -12.40 -3.22
CA SER A 23 6.24 -11.93 -2.11
C SER A 23 6.80 -12.40 -0.77
N CYS A 24 6.63 -11.58 0.26
CA CYS A 24 6.96 -11.96 1.61
C CYS A 24 5.93 -11.41 2.61
N LEU A 25 5.93 -11.98 3.80
CA LEU A 25 5.26 -11.40 4.95
C LEU A 25 6.25 -10.54 5.73
N ALA A 26 5.77 -9.44 6.29
CA ALA A 26 6.50 -8.60 7.23
C ALA A 26 5.64 -8.33 8.47
N GLY A 27 6.24 -7.75 9.50
CA GLY A 27 5.56 -7.43 10.76
C GLY A 27 6.53 -7.41 11.93
N GLY A 28 6.02 -7.69 13.12
CA GLY A 28 6.80 -7.60 14.35
C GLY A 28 7.12 -6.15 14.75
N LEU A 29 8.01 -6.00 15.72
CA LEU A 29 8.36 -4.69 16.29
C LEU A 29 9.11 -3.79 15.29
N ASP A 30 9.91 -4.38 14.41
CA ASP A 30 10.81 -3.68 13.49
C ASP A 30 10.28 -3.62 12.05
N ASN A 31 9.10 -4.20 11.78
CA ASN A 31 8.49 -4.28 10.45
C ASN A 31 9.37 -5.00 9.41
N SER A 32 10.27 -5.88 9.85
CA SER A 32 11.18 -6.58 8.96
C SER A 32 10.46 -7.67 8.13
N PRO A 33 10.80 -7.82 6.84
CA PRO A 33 10.43 -8.99 6.06
C PRO A 33 10.95 -10.28 6.69
N VAL A 34 10.14 -11.33 6.67
CA VAL A 34 10.53 -12.64 7.19
C VAL A 34 10.60 -13.68 6.07
N PRO A 35 11.46 -14.71 6.21
CA PRO A 35 11.47 -15.84 5.29
C PRO A 35 10.06 -16.42 5.13
N THR A 36 9.55 -16.33 3.90
CA THR A 36 8.17 -16.68 3.57
C THR A 36 8.17 -17.75 2.49
N HIS A 37 7.49 -18.86 2.74
CA HIS A 37 7.25 -19.86 1.71
C HIS A 37 6.02 -19.43 0.90
N VAL A 38 6.24 -19.22 -0.41
CA VAL A 38 5.23 -18.75 -1.36
C VAL A 38 4.77 -19.92 -2.24
N ARG A 39 3.46 -20.16 -2.28
CA ARG A 39 2.84 -21.12 -3.20
C ARG A 39 1.81 -20.41 -4.06
N LEU A 40 1.94 -20.57 -5.37
CA LEU A 40 0.97 -20.10 -6.36
C LEU A 40 0.24 -21.30 -6.93
N ASP A 41 -1.09 -21.26 -6.88
CA ASP A 41 -1.97 -22.29 -7.42
C ASP A 41 -3.19 -21.63 -8.08
N ALA A 42 -3.29 -21.76 -9.40
CA ALA A 42 -4.30 -21.08 -10.22
C ALA A 42 -4.40 -19.57 -9.90
N ASN A 43 -5.51 -19.14 -9.30
CA ASN A 43 -5.78 -17.75 -8.91
C ASN A 43 -5.52 -17.49 -7.41
N ARG A 44 -4.76 -18.36 -6.73
CA ARG A 44 -4.50 -18.26 -5.30
C ARG A 44 -3.01 -18.12 -5.03
N LEU A 45 -2.67 -17.12 -4.24
CA LEU A 45 -1.37 -16.96 -3.61
C LEU A 45 -1.48 -17.40 -2.15
N GLU A 46 -0.63 -18.32 -1.72
CA GLU A 46 -0.49 -18.71 -0.32
C GLU A 46 0.89 -18.33 0.19
N LEU A 47 0.91 -17.70 1.36
CA LEU A 47 2.10 -17.28 2.07
C LEU A 47 2.11 -17.99 3.42
N SER A 48 3.25 -18.56 3.78
CA SER A 48 3.43 -19.21 5.08
C SER A 48 4.77 -18.87 5.70
N ARG A 49 4.80 -18.74 7.02
CA ARG A 49 6.00 -18.41 7.80
C ARG A 49 6.05 -19.20 9.12
N ALA A 50 7.25 -19.34 9.66
CA ALA A 50 7.48 -20.09 10.91
C ALA A 50 7.06 -19.34 12.20
N ILE A 51 6.56 -18.10 12.09
CA ILE A 51 6.15 -17.25 13.21
C ILE A 51 4.63 -17.11 13.21
N ASP A 52 4.02 -17.22 14.38
CA ASP A 52 2.57 -17.12 14.59
C ASP A 52 2.21 -15.76 15.21
N GLU A 53 2.40 -14.71 14.41
CA GLU A 53 2.08 -13.33 14.77
C GLU A 53 1.23 -12.71 13.66
N SER A 54 0.63 -11.55 13.92
CA SER A 54 0.02 -10.74 12.87
C SER A 54 1.11 -10.17 11.95
N GLY A 55 0.75 -9.87 10.71
CA GLY A 55 1.71 -9.33 9.74
C GLY A 55 0.98 -8.77 8.54
N TYR A 56 1.74 -8.17 7.63
CA TYR A 56 1.22 -7.68 6.37
C TYR A 56 1.98 -8.32 5.21
N TRP A 57 1.33 -8.34 4.06
CA TRP A 57 1.86 -8.89 2.83
C TRP A 57 2.62 -7.80 2.07
N LEU A 58 3.80 -8.13 1.59
CA LEU A 58 4.60 -7.35 0.64
C LEU A 58 4.65 -8.10 -0.69
N THR A 59 4.37 -7.43 -1.80
CA THR A 59 4.37 -8.04 -3.14
C THR A 59 4.79 -7.08 -4.23
N PRO A 60 5.47 -7.55 -5.28
CA PRO A 60 5.49 -6.83 -6.54
C PRO A 60 4.06 -6.80 -7.12
N TRP A 61 3.65 -5.64 -7.61
CA TRP A 61 2.35 -5.47 -8.24
C TRP A 61 2.43 -4.44 -9.36
N ASP A 62 1.67 -4.66 -10.43
CA ASP A 62 1.61 -3.77 -11.58
C ASP A 62 0.52 -2.71 -11.39
N ILE A 63 0.90 -1.43 -11.49
CA ILE A 63 0.01 -0.27 -11.36
C ILE A 63 -0.29 0.37 -12.74
N GLY A 64 0.17 -0.24 -13.83
CA GLY A 64 0.01 0.27 -15.19
C GLY A 64 1.04 1.35 -15.48
N GLU A 65 0.60 2.60 -15.66
CA GLU A 65 1.49 3.72 -16.06
C GLU A 65 2.59 4.03 -15.03
N CYS A 66 2.37 3.71 -13.75
CA CYS A 66 3.39 3.86 -12.70
C CYS A 66 4.39 2.70 -12.67
N GLY A 67 4.21 1.69 -13.53
CA GLY A 67 5.02 0.49 -13.57
C GLY A 67 4.76 -0.47 -12.42
N ARG A 68 5.76 -1.32 -12.15
CA ARG A 68 5.70 -2.36 -11.13
C ARG A 68 6.39 -1.91 -9.86
N LEU A 69 5.67 -1.95 -8.75
CA LEU A 69 6.12 -1.47 -7.45
C LEU A 69 6.00 -2.58 -6.40
N MET A 70 6.81 -2.49 -5.34
CA MET A 70 6.60 -3.29 -4.14
C MET A 70 5.52 -2.62 -3.29
N LEU A 71 4.36 -3.26 -3.19
CA LEU A 71 3.21 -2.75 -2.45
C LEU A 71 3.00 -3.55 -1.17
N SER A 72 2.24 -2.97 -0.25
CA SER A 72 1.92 -3.61 1.01
C SER A 72 0.42 -3.68 1.27
N SER A 73 -0.02 -4.74 1.95
CA SER A 73 -1.32 -4.73 2.62
C SER A 73 -1.23 -3.99 3.96
N THR A 74 -2.37 -3.78 4.61
CA THR A 74 -2.37 -3.53 6.07
C THR A 74 -2.09 -4.82 6.85
N THR A 75 -1.89 -4.73 8.16
CA THR A 75 -1.80 -5.91 9.04
C THR A 75 -3.07 -6.76 8.93
N LEU A 76 -2.88 -8.05 8.67
CA LEU A 76 -3.92 -9.05 8.51
C LEU A 76 -3.90 -10.05 9.66
N ILE A 77 -5.07 -10.58 9.95
CA ILE A 77 -5.27 -11.69 10.88
C ILE A 77 -5.20 -12.99 10.07
N GLU A 78 -4.62 -14.04 10.64
CA GLU A 78 -4.70 -15.36 10.04
C GLU A 78 -6.15 -15.85 10.03
N ARG A 79 -6.62 -16.32 8.87
CA ARG A 79 -7.95 -16.91 8.71
C ARG A 79 -7.97 -17.95 7.58
N PRO A 80 -8.91 -18.90 7.59
CA PRO A 80 -9.06 -19.89 6.52
C PRO A 80 -9.46 -19.26 5.18
N GLU A 81 -10.30 -18.24 5.19
CA GLU A 81 -10.81 -17.60 3.99
C GLU A 81 -9.75 -16.71 3.34
N PRO A 82 -9.51 -16.84 2.02
CA PRO A 82 -8.56 -15.95 1.38
C PRO A 82 -9.01 -14.50 1.45
N TYR A 83 -8.04 -13.59 1.44
CA TYR A 83 -8.26 -12.18 1.20
C TYR A 83 -8.36 -11.89 -0.30
N HIS A 84 -8.93 -10.76 -0.70
CA HIS A 84 -8.90 -10.33 -2.10
C HIS A 84 -7.67 -9.44 -2.32
N ALA A 85 -6.74 -9.87 -3.16
CA ALA A 85 -5.44 -9.20 -3.31
C ALA A 85 -5.58 -7.71 -3.65
N ALA A 86 -6.38 -7.37 -4.68
CA ALA A 86 -6.58 -5.98 -5.10
C ALA A 86 -7.17 -5.11 -3.98
N ILE A 87 -8.12 -5.63 -3.21
CA ILE A 87 -8.74 -4.92 -2.08
C ILE A 87 -7.72 -4.66 -0.98
N GLU A 88 -6.91 -5.67 -0.63
CA GLU A 88 -5.94 -5.53 0.46
C GLU A 88 -4.78 -4.60 0.12
N LEU A 89 -4.31 -4.62 -1.14
CA LEU A 89 -3.30 -3.68 -1.61
C LEU A 89 -3.85 -2.25 -1.66
N ALA A 90 -5.08 -2.06 -2.17
CA ALA A 90 -5.75 -0.76 -2.12
C ALA A 90 -5.92 -0.26 -0.68
N ARG A 91 -6.28 -1.14 0.26
CA ARG A 91 -6.39 -0.82 1.69
C ARG A 91 -5.06 -0.38 2.28
N GLY A 92 -3.99 -1.11 1.97
CA GLY A 92 -2.63 -0.82 2.45
C GLY A 92 -2.12 0.53 1.98
N GLU A 93 -2.12 0.76 0.66
CA GLU A 93 -1.61 2.01 0.09
C GLU A 93 -2.44 3.23 0.51
N LEU A 94 -3.77 3.10 0.58
CA LEU A 94 -4.62 4.19 1.06
C LEU A 94 -4.37 4.49 2.55
N ASN A 95 -4.11 3.47 3.36
CA ASN A 95 -3.75 3.65 4.77
C ASN A 95 -2.38 4.35 4.91
N ILE A 96 -1.38 3.97 4.11
CA ILE A 96 -0.07 4.63 4.08
C ILE A 96 -0.24 6.12 3.75
N LEU A 97 -0.99 6.44 2.69
CA LEU A 97 -1.25 7.82 2.30
C LEU A 97 -1.89 8.64 3.43
N ARG A 98 -2.91 8.08 4.10
CA ARG A 98 -3.60 8.77 5.21
C ARG A 98 -2.68 9.00 6.40
N ASN A 99 -1.86 8.01 6.74
CA ASN A 99 -0.91 8.12 7.84
C ASN A 99 0.16 9.17 7.52
N ALA A 100 0.74 9.15 6.32
CA ALA A 100 1.71 10.15 5.88
C ALA A 100 1.13 11.57 5.93
N LEU A 101 -0.07 11.78 5.38
CA LEU A 101 -0.74 13.07 5.45
C LEU A 101 -1.00 13.53 6.89
N SER A 102 -1.41 12.61 7.78
CA SER A 102 -1.62 12.92 9.19
C SER A 102 -0.32 13.32 9.89
N GLU A 103 0.77 12.60 9.64
CA GLU A 103 2.08 12.89 10.20
C GLU A 103 2.62 14.26 9.73
N TRP A 104 2.39 14.60 8.46
CA TRP A 104 2.92 15.82 7.86
C TRP A 104 2.20 17.10 8.26
N GLN A 105 0.97 17.01 8.82
CA GLN A 105 0.18 18.18 9.23
C GLN A 105 0.92 19.12 10.20
N GLY A 106 1.85 18.60 11.02
CA GLY A 106 2.67 19.41 11.92
C GLY A 106 3.95 19.98 11.30
N THR A 107 4.40 19.43 10.17
CA THR A 107 5.74 19.65 9.63
C THR A 107 5.77 20.67 8.49
N VAL A 108 4.71 20.78 7.71
CA VAL A 108 4.61 21.70 6.56
C VAL A 108 3.31 22.53 6.61
N PRO A 109 3.22 23.68 5.90
CA PRO A 109 1.93 24.32 5.68
C PRO A 109 0.97 23.31 5.04
N ARG A 110 -0.30 23.36 5.44
CA ARG A 110 -1.31 22.39 5.02
C ARG A 110 -1.30 22.17 3.49
N PHE A 111 -1.44 20.92 3.06
CA PHE A 111 -1.75 20.61 1.66
C PHE A 111 -3.02 21.32 1.22
N SER A 112 -3.17 21.54 -0.09
CA SER A 112 -4.35 22.20 -0.65
C SER A 112 -5.64 21.45 -0.30
N ASP A 113 -6.75 22.18 -0.26
CA ASP A 113 -8.08 21.58 -0.03
C ASP A 113 -8.40 20.51 -1.10
N THR A 114 -7.84 20.67 -2.31
CA THR A 114 -7.94 19.70 -3.41
C THR A 114 -7.38 18.32 -3.00
N VAL A 115 -6.21 18.26 -2.37
CA VAL A 115 -5.63 16.98 -1.89
C VAL A 115 -6.56 16.32 -0.87
N SER A 116 -7.13 17.12 0.05
CA SER A 116 -8.05 16.61 1.05
C SER A 116 -9.34 16.04 0.43
N GLN A 117 -9.88 16.70 -0.59
CA GLN A 117 -11.05 16.25 -1.34
C GLN A 117 -10.77 14.95 -2.11
N GLU A 118 -9.60 14.83 -2.74
CA GLU A 118 -9.19 13.61 -3.45
C GLU A 118 -9.08 12.41 -2.50
N VAL A 119 -8.48 12.58 -1.32
CA VAL A 119 -8.40 11.50 -0.30
C VAL A 119 -9.79 11.08 0.19
N GLN A 120 -10.70 12.03 0.38
CA GLN A 120 -12.09 11.73 0.74
C GLN A 120 -12.80 10.96 -0.38
N GLN A 121 -12.59 11.33 -1.63
CA GLN A 121 -13.15 10.63 -2.78
C GLN A 121 -12.60 9.20 -2.88
N LEU A 122 -11.28 9.01 -2.74
CA LEU A 122 -10.65 7.69 -2.70
C LEU A 122 -11.23 6.82 -1.59
N SER A 123 -11.46 7.39 -0.41
CA SER A 123 -12.08 6.68 0.71
C SER A 123 -13.51 6.22 0.40
N ARG A 124 -14.30 7.05 -0.29
CA ARG A 124 -15.67 6.70 -0.70
C ARG A 124 -15.68 5.62 -1.77
N THR A 125 -14.83 5.75 -2.79
CA THR A 125 -14.68 4.75 -3.85
C THR A 125 -14.20 3.42 -3.26
N PHE A 126 -13.27 3.45 -2.31
CA PHE A 126 -12.83 2.24 -1.61
C PHE A 126 -13.94 1.61 -0.79
N ALA A 127 -14.76 2.40 -0.10
CA ALA A 127 -15.93 1.87 0.62
C ALA A 127 -16.91 1.15 -0.33
N GLN A 128 -17.08 1.63 -1.56
CA GLN A 128 -17.88 0.93 -2.58
C GLN A 128 -17.24 -0.41 -2.99
N ALA A 129 -15.92 -0.45 -3.13
CA ALA A 129 -15.20 -1.70 -3.41
C ALA A 129 -15.39 -2.76 -2.31
N LEU A 130 -15.75 -2.37 -1.08
CA LEU A 130 -15.95 -3.31 0.03
C LEU A 130 -17.37 -3.89 0.12
N ILE A 131 -18.33 -3.45 -0.70
CA ILE A 131 -19.74 -3.85 -0.60
C ILE A 131 -19.94 -5.34 -0.96
N ASP A 132 -19.34 -5.78 -2.06
CA ASP A 132 -19.41 -7.17 -2.54
C ASP A 132 -18.02 -7.66 -2.99
N PRO A 133 -17.14 -8.01 -2.04
CA PRO A 133 -15.78 -8.44 -2.34
C PRO A 133 -15.74 -9.65 -3.26
N GLY A 134 -15.00 -9.53 -4.37
CA GLY A 134 -14.85 -10.59 -5.37
C GLY A 134 -15.78 -10.46 -6.57
N SER A 135 -16.73 -9.53 -6.56
CA SER A 135 -17.40 -9.11 -7.79
C SER A 135 -16.41 -8.39 -8.73
N PRO A 136 -16.57 -8.50 -10.06
CA PRO A 136 -15.74 -7.76 -11.00
C PRO A 136 -15.77 -6.25 -10.79
N GLU A 137 -16.90 -5.72 -10.32
CA GLU A 137 -17.07 -4.29 -10.01
C GLU A 137 -16.25 -3.89 -8.78
N SER A 138 -16.35 -4.63 -7.67
CA SER A 138 -15.55 -4.42 -6.47
C SER A 138 -14.05 -4.44 -6.78
N GLU A 139 -13.63 -5.41 -7.60
CA GLU A 139 -12.23 -5.55 -7.99
C GLU A 139 -11.75 -4.38 -8.85
N ALA A 140 -12.55 -3.95 -9.83
CA ALA A 140 -12.23 -2.80 -10.67
C ALA A 140 -12.12 -1.51 -9.83
N LEU A 141 -13.02 -1.31 -8.86
CA LEU A 141 -12.97 -0.18 -7.94
C LEU A 141 -11.73 -0.22 -7.04
N ALA A 142 -11.33 -1.40 -6.54
CA ALA A 142 -10.12 -1.55 -5.74
C ALA A 142 -8.86 -1.22 -6.55
N ILE A 143 -8.76 -1.73 -7.79
CA ILE A 143 -7.65 -1.42 -8.71
C ILE A 143 -7.60 0.09 -9.02
N GLN A 144 -8.77 0.71 -9.23
CA GLN A 144 -8.86 2.15 -9.45
C GLN A 144 -8.35 2.93 -8.23
N VAL A 145 -8.80 2.59 -7.03
CA VAL A 145 -8.35 3.23 -5.78
C VAL A 145 -6.85 3.09 -5.61
N LEU A 146 -6.32 1.89 -5.85
CA LEU A 146 -4.90 1.62 -5.75
C LEU A 146 -4.09 2.53 -6.69
N ARG A 147 -4.45 2.56 -7.97
CA ARG A 147 -3.78 3.41 -8.97
C ARG A 147 -3.84 4.89 -8.62
N GLN A 148 -5.04 5.39 -8.30
CA GLN A 148 -5.22 6.81 -7.98
C GLN A 148 -4.51 7.21 -6.68
N THR A 149 -4.42 6.29 -5.71
CA THR A 149 -3.65 6.51 -4.48
C THR A 149 -2.16 6.66 -4.79
N ILE A 150 -1.58 5.76 -5.60
CA ILE A 150 -0.17 5.86 -6.01
C ILE A 150 0.10 7.14 -6.79
N GLN A 151 -0.77 7.51 -7.74
CA GLN A 151 -0.66 8.77 -8.49
C GLN A 151 -0.71 10.00 -7.58
N LEU A 152 -1.58 9.97 -6.57
CA LEU A 152 -1.66 11.04 -5.58
C LEU A 152 -0.39 11.13 -4.74
N ILE A 153 0.13 9.99 -4.26
CA ILE A 153 1.40 9.90 -3.51
C ILE A 153 2.54 10.51 -4.34
N ASP A 154 2.71 10.07 -5.60
CA ASP A 154 3.76 10.55 -6.50
C ASP A 154 3.71 12.07 -6.68
N ARG A 155 2.50 12.66 -6.73
CA ARG A 155 2.32 14.10 -6.85
C ARG A 155 2.62 14.89 -5.56
N ILE A 156 2.26 14.36 -4.39
CA ILE A 156 2.35 15.12 -3.12
C ILE A 156 3.69 14.95 -2.40
N VAL A 157 4.36 13.82 -2.56
CA VAL A 157 5.65 13.54 -1.89
C VAL A 157 6.73 14.57 -2.27
N PRO A 158 6.92 14.94 -3.55
CA PRO A 158 7.90 15.97 -3.92
C PRO A 158 7.58 17.34 -3.31
N GLN A 159 6.30 17.71 -3.26
CA GLN A 159 5.86 18.99 -2.68
C GLN A 159 6.17 19.04 -1.18
N PHE A 160 5.88 17.94 -0.46
CA PHE A 160 6.24 17.80 0.95
C PHE A 160 7.75 17.90 1.15
N ALA A 161 8.52 17.14 0.38
CA ALA A 161 9.97 17.09 0.50
C ALA A 161 10.60 18.48 0.30
N GLU A 162 10.15 19.23 -0.70
CA GLU A 162 10.61 20.59 -0.95
C GLU A 162 10.31 21.53 0.24
N GLN A 163 9.07 21.52 0.74
CA GLN A 163 8.66 22.35 1.87
C GLN A 163 9.41 22.01 3.16
N ALA A 164 9.60 20.72 3.44
CA ALA A 164 10.35 20.24 4.60
C ALA A 164 11.83 20.67 4.54
N LEU A 165 12.46 20.57 3.36
CA LEU A 165 13.83 21.02 3.15
C LEU A 165 13.96 22.54 3.30
N GLN A 166 13.03 23.33 2.76
CA GLN A 166 13.01 24.79 2.91
C GLN A 166 12.89 25.21 4.38
N ARG A 167 11.98 24.59 5.14
CA ARG A 167 11.86 24.84 6.59
C ARG A 167 13.14 24.51 7.34
N ARG A 168 13.77 23.37 7.02
CA ARG A 168 15.05 22.98 7.65
C ARG A 168 16.17 23.98 7.37
N LYS A 169 16.25 24.54 6.15
CA LYS A 169 17.22 25.59 5.80
C LYS A 169 16.99 26.87 6.62
N LEU A 170 15.73 27.25 6.86
CA LEU A 170 15.40 28.43 7.66
C LEU A 170 15.70 28.25 9.15
N SER A 171 15.60 27.02 9.67
CA SER A 171 15.88 26.70 11.08
C SER A 171 17.36 26.42 11.39
N GLN A 172 18.24 26.36 10.39
CA GLN A 172 19.67 26.16 10.64
C GLN A 172 20.33 27.46 11.14
N PRO A 173 21.02 27.45 12.29
CA PRO A 173 21.78 28.61 12.73
C PRO A 173 22.87 28.91 11.70
N ARG A 174 22.95 30.17 11.26
CA ARG A 174 24.04 30.63 10.40
C ARG A 174 25.33 30.60 11.22
N PHE A 175 26.21 29.65 10.93
CA PHE A 175 27.56 29.67 11.47
C PHE A 175 28.28 30.92 10.95
N GLY A 176 28.66 31.84 11.85
CA GLY A 176 29.52 33.00 11.52
C GLY A 176 28.95 34.40 11.75
N ALA A 177 27.92 34.59 12.59
CA ALA A 177 27.57 35.91 13.10
C ALA A 177 28.21 36.12 14.49
N GLY A 178 29.52 36.35 14.51
CA GLY A 178 30.32 36.70 15.68
C GLY A 178 31.54 37.49 15.23
#